data_AF-A0A7S0IRK2-F1
#
_entry.id   AF-A0A7S0IRK2-F1
#
_cell.length_a   1.000
_cell.length_b   1.000
_cell.length_c   1.000
_cell.angle_alpha   90.00
_cell.angle_beta   90.00
_cell.angle_gamma   90.00
#
_symmetry.space_group_name_H-M   'P 1'
#
loop_
_entity.id
_entity.type
_entity.pdbx_description
1 polymer ?
#
loop_
_entity_poly.entity_id
_entity_poly.type
_entity_poly.pdbx_seq_one_letter_code
_entity_poly.pdbx_strand_id
1 'polypeptide(L)'
;DDDDDGGDDDGDGDDESSDGGPDDDDDGDGDDDDGDGDDDGDGGDDDDNSDDAGKGRAKKGRASPGKEGRLAELPIPATGVAVLAGNTGEVLFCLWPGGDEAVTSADEKVSTWSLHQVIAPQCCAPRFPRQEAGCRRRVHPDGAPATTDADCLFGTSSGVDTQSALQPITYGKAAAMCMSKGLVICEQSCSMTGCFYNLHPVYSNVPCPLAESPSPPPPPPLPPIPPTGVAVLAGNSPDGSNVLFCLWPGDEEVTSAAGRISEEAWADHLPIATQCCANTGPSPSSDACRREVTSPSAWISVASSAPTDTCVSGMSTVPPTPPTDGFKPMTYGAAVATCAGLGLELCDQSCAGTGCMYNYHPLYSALPCPPAT
;
A
#
# COMPACT_ATOMS: atom_id res chain seq x y z
N ASP A 1 -69.37 44.55 -15.89
CA ASP A 1 -68.24 45.34 -15.37
C ASP A 1 -67.09 44.37 -15.09
N ASP A 2 -66.75 43.50 -16.04
CA ASP A 2 -65.98 43.77 -17.27
C ASP A 2 -64.48 43.87 -16.91
N ASP A 3 -63.48 43.26 -17.55
CA ASP A 3 -63.33 42.33 -18.68
C ASP A 3 -61.80 42.03 -18.75
N ASP A 4 -61.44 40.87 -19.32
CA ASP A 4 -60.32 40.61 -20.27
C ASP A 4 -58.87 41.09 -19.97
N ASP A 5 -57.76 40.50 -20.40
CA ASP A 5 -57.33 39.48 -21.39
C ASP A 5 -55.88 39.13 -20.95
N GLY A 6 -55.29 37.94 -21.10
CA GLY A 6 -55.00 37.22 -22.34
C GLY A 6 -53.48 37.21 -22.59
N GLY A 7 -52.92 36.07 -23.04
CA GLY A 7 -51.60 36.05 -23.70
C GLY A 7 -50.69 34.86 -23.36
N ASP A 8 -50.85 33.78 -24.12
CA ASP A 8 -49.94 32.64 -24.31
C ASP A 8 -48.64 33.06 -25.04
N ASP A 9 -47.56 32.30 -24.87
CA ASP A 9 -46.52 32.14 -25.89
C ASP A 9 -45.87 30.75 -25.77
N ASP A 10 -46.23 29.89 -26.70
CA ASP A 10 -45.56 28.64 -27.06
C ASP A 10 -44.27 28.94 -27.84
N GLY A 11 -43.26 28.08 -27.71
CA GLY A 11 -42.01 28.18 -28.46
C GLY A 11 -41.33 26.83 -28.58
N ASP A 12 -41.84 26.01 -29.49
CA ASP A 12 -41.19 24.81 -30.04
C ASP A 12 -39.87 25.16 -30.76
N GLY A 13 -38.93 24.21 -30.75
CA GLY A 13 -37.67 24.29 -31.48
C GLY A 13 -37.02 22.93 -31.59
N ASP A 14 -37.56 22.10 -32.48
CA ASP A 14 -36.92 20.93 -33.05
C ASP A 14 -35.67 21.34 -33.85
N ASP A 15 -34.60 20.55 -33.80
CA ASP A 15 -33.65 20.45 -34.92
C ASP A 15 -33.06 19.03 -34.97
N GLU A 16 -33.44 18.34 -36.04
CA GLU A 16 -32.94 17.03 -36.44
C GLU A 16 -31.68 17.15 -37.32
N SER A 17 -30.84 16.10 -37.25
CA SER A 17 -30.05 15.51 -38.34
C SER A 17 -29.06 16.38 -39.15
N SER A 18 -27.81 15.91 -39.28
CA SER A 18 -27.19 15.69 -40.61
C SER A 18 -25.83 14.98 -40.53
N ASP A 19 -25.68 14.09 -41.50
CA ASP A 19 -24.55 13.25 -41.90
C ASP A 19 -23.25 13.98 -42.26
N GLY A 20 -22.14 13.21 -42.31
CA GLY A 20 -20.93 13.59 -43.06
C GLY A 20 -19.68 12.75 -42.75
N GLY A 21 -19.48 11.65 -43.46
CA GLY A 21 -18.12 11.26 -43.94
C GLY A 21 -17.85 11.95 -45.28
N PRO A 22 -16.79 11.61 -46.07
CA PRO A 22 -15.73 10.59 -45.92
C PRO A 22 -14.32 11.17 -46.21
N ASP A 23 -13.37 10.30 -46.63
CA ASP A 23 -12.08 10.57 -47.30
C ASP A 23 -10.85 10.69 -46.34
N ASP A 24 -9.67 10.10 -46.54
CA ASP A 24 -8.92 9.70 -47.75
C ASP A 24 -7.97 8.50 -47.47
N ASP A 25 -7.79 7.66 -48.50
CA ASP A 25 -6.57 7.10 -49.11
C ASP A 25 -5.34 6.63 -48.28
N ASP A 26 -4.93 5.36 -48.48
CA ASP A 26 -3.67 5.03 -49.18
C ASP A 26 -3.58 3.52 -49.49
N ASP A 27 -3.74 3.19 -50.78
CA ASP A 27 -3.33 1.93 -51.41
C ASP A 27 -1.85 2.03 -51.84
N GLY A 28 -1.10 0.92 -51.84
CA GLY A 28 0.05 0.80 -52.75
C GLY A 28 1.23 -0.06 -52.31
N ASP A 29 1.19 -1.33 -52.73
CA ASP A 29 2.20 -2.11 -53.46
C ASP A 29 3.70 -2.06 -53.07
N GLY A 30 4.31 -3.26 -53.04
CA GLY A 30 5.76 -3.41 -53.03
C GLY A 30 6.26 -4.85 -52.86
N ASP A 31 6.02 -5.67 -53.89
CA ASP A 31 6.84 -6.72 -54.51
C ASP A 31 8.15 -7.25 -53.83
N ASP A 32 8.29 -8.57 -53.96
CA ASP A 32 9.48 -9.37 -54.29
C ASP A 32 10.76 -9.29 -53.43
N ASP A 33 11.19 -10.44 -52.90
CA ASP A 33 12.48 -11.04 -53.31
C ASP A 33 12.71 -12.46 -52.73
N ASP A 34 13.19 -13.31 -53.62
CA ASP A 34 13.51 -14.73 -53.49
C ASP A 34 14.67 -15.04 -52.54
N GLY A 35 14.73 -16.26 -52.01
CA GLY A 35 15.90 -16.74 -51.28
C GLY A 35 15.84 -18.18 -50.77
N ASP A 36 15.47 -19.13 -51.63
CA ASP A 36 15.84 -20.54 -51.44
C ASP A 36 17.35 -20.71 -51.72
N GLY A 37 18.05 -21.50 -50.90
CA GLY A 37 19.44 -21.86 -51.20
C GLY A 37 20.18 -22.52 -50.04
N ASP A 38 20.16 -23.86 -50.05
CA ASP A 38 20.98 -24.76 -49.26
C ASP A 38 22.49 -24.46 -49.41
N ASP A 39 23.26 -24.68 -48.34
CA ASP A 39 24.65 -25.15 -48.48
C ASP A 39 25.10 -25.89 -47.20
N ASP A 40 25.11 -27.22 -47.32
CA ASP A 40 25.89 -28.15 -46.53
C ASP A 40 27.40 -27.90 -46.74
N GLY A 41 28.23 -28.04 -45.70
CA GLY A 41 29.68 -27.85 -45.87
C GLY A 41 30.54 -28.22 -44.69
N ASP A 42 30.73 -29.53 -44.54
CA ASP A 42 31.81 -30.25 -43.87
C ASP A 42 33.20 -29.57 -43.83
N GLY A 43 33.95 -29.88 -42.77
CA GLY A 43 35.40 -29.75 -42.68
C GLY A 43 35.82 -29.36 -41.26
N GLY A 44 36.48 -30.20 -40.47
CA GLY A 44 37.46 -31.21 -40.80
C GLY A 44 38.53 -31.09 -39.72
N ASP A 45 38.89 -32.22 -39.14
CA ASP A 45 39.89 -32.39 -38.08
C ASP A 45 41.24 -31.76 -38.44
N ASP A 46 42.01 -31.34 -37.42
CA ASP A 46 43.45 -31.59 -37.38
C ASP A 46 43.96 -31.45 -35.94
N ASP A 47 44.41 -32.59 -35.43
CA ASP A 47 45.20 -32.79 -34.24
C ASP A 47 46.60 -32.11 -34.34
N ASP A 48 47.34 -32.20 -33.23
CA ASP A 48 48.80 -32.27 -33.14
C ASP A 48 49.59 -31.08 -32.55
N ASN A 49 49.93 -31.30 -31.26
CA ASN A 49 51.29 -31.58 -30.81
C ASN A 49 52.09 -30.44 -30.11
N SER A 50 52.08 -30.57 -28.77
CA SER A 50 53.26 -30.78 -27.92
C SER A 50 54.31 -29.70 -27.63
N ASP A 51 54.53 -29.59 -26.31
CA ASP A 51 55.80 -29.42 -25.60
C ASP A 51 56.61 -28.13 -25.77
N ASP A 52 56.57 -27.27 -24.74
CA ASP A 52 57.82 -26.70 -24.22
C ASP A 52 57.79 -26.53 -22.69
N ALA A 53 58.82 -27.08 -22.05
CA ALA A 53 59.01 -27.15 -20.62
C ALA A 53 59.99 -26.05 -20.15
N GLY A 54 59.48 -25.04 -19.44
CA GLY A 54 60.30 -23.96 -18.86
C GLY A 54 60.03 -23.72 -17.38
N LYS A 55 60.89 -24.29 -16.52
CA LYS A 55 60.88 -24.25 -15.03
C LYS A 55 60.75 -22.83 -14.41
N GLY A 56 59.88 -22.71 -13.40
CA GLY A 56 59.87 -21.58 -12.47
C GLY A 56 59.24 -21.92 -11.12
N ARG A 57 60.07 -22.14 -10.09
CA ARG A 57 59.70 -22.46 -8.71
C ARG A 57 58.85 -21.33 -8.06
N ALA A 58 57.66 -21.67 -7.57
CA ALA A 58 57.06 -21.00 -6.41
C ALA A 58 56.22 -22.00 -5.60
N LYS A 59 56.64 -22.24 -4.35
CA LYS A 59 55.85 -22.95 -3.35
C LYS A 59 54.61 -22.11 -3.04
N LYS A 60 53.40 -22.61 -3.32
CA LYS A 60 52.17 -22.20 -2.64
C LYS A 60 51.37 -23.44 -2.30
N GLY A 61 50.93 -23.50 -1.05
CA GLY A 61 50.23 -24.63 -0.47
C GLY A 61 48.95 -24.96 -1.22
N ARG A 62 48.50 -26.20 -1.06
CA ARG A 62 47.16 -26.66 -1.40
C ARG A 62 46.14 -25.67 -0.83
N ALA A 63 45.61 -24.80 -1.68
CA ALA A 63 44.32 -24.18 -1.48
C ALA A 63 43.30 -25.18 -2.05
N SER A 64 42.41 -25.63 -1.18
CA SER A 64 41.16 -26.31 -1.56
C SER A 64 40.45 -25.57 -2.69
N PRO A 65 39.64 -26.24 -3.54
CA PRO A 65 38.83 -25.55 -4.53
C PRO A 65 38.00 -24.49 -3.81
N GLY A 66 38.31 -23.23 -4.11
CA GLY A 66 37.65 -22.08 -3.54
C GLY A 66 36.20 -22.12 -3.96
N LYS A 67 35.31 -22.01 -2.97
CA LYS A 67 33.90 -21.70 -3.16
C LYS A 67 33.78 -20.57 -4.19
N GLU A 68 33.27 -20.89 -5.38
CA GLU A 68 32.51 -19.92 -6.15
C GLU A 68 31.55 -19.25 -5.16
N GLY A 69 31.65 -17.92 -5.10
CA GLY A 69 30.87 -17.11 -4.18
C GLY A 69 29.40 -17.37 -4.45
N ARG A 70 28.80 -18.27 -3.67
CA ARG A 70 27.36 -18.47 -3.62
C ARG A 70 26.79 -17.13 -3.18
N LEU A 71 26.30 -16.32 -4.13
CA LEU A 71 25.45 -15.18 -3.79
C LEU A 71 24.42 -15.73 -2.82
N ALA A 72 24.37 -15.16 -1.62
CA ALA A 72 23.38 -15.57 -0.63
C ALA A 72 22.01 -15.34 -1.27
N GLU A 73 21.25 -16.42 -1.48
CA GLU A 73 19.87 -16.31 -1.93
C GLU A 73 19.11 -15.46 -0.93
N LEU A 74 18.46 -14.41 -1.42
CA LEU A 74 17.63 -13.57 -0.58
C LEU A 74 16.31 -14.31 -0.33
N PRO A 75 15.86 -14.45 0.93
CA PRO A 75 14.58 -15.12 1.19
C PRO A 75 13.42 -14.32 0.60
N ILE A 76 12.32 -15.00 0.27
CA ILE A 76 11.07 -14.33 -0.09
C ILE A 76 10.59 -13.49 1.11
N PRO A 77 10.13 -12.24 0.90
CA PRO A 77 9.55 -11.41 1.96
C PRO A 77 8.41 -12.09 2.73
N ALA A 78 8.25 -11.75 4.02
CA ALA A 78 7.18 -12.28 4.87
C ALA A 78 5.75 -12.04 4.33
N THR A 79 5.57 -10.94 3.59
CA THR A 79 4.31 -10.57 2.92
C THR A 79 4.01 -11.42 1.70
N GLY A 80 4.89 -12.34 1.33
CA GLY A 80 4.88 -13.01 0.04
C GLY A 80 5.12 -12.02 -1.11
N VAL A 81 5.32 -12.57 -2.30
CA VAL A 81 5.48 -11.80 -3.53
C VAL A 81 4.58 -12.37 -4.62
N ALA A 82 4.01 -11.48 -5.43
CA ALA A 82 3.22 -11.86 -6.59
C ALA A 82 4.12 -12.18 -7.79
N VAL A 83 3.82 -13.29 -8.46
CA VAL A 83 4.30 -13.56 -9.82
C VAL A 83 3.30 -12.93 -10.78
N LEU A 84 3.79 -12.11 -11.69
CA LEU A 84 2.95 -11.33 -12.59
C LEU A 84 2.98 -11.89 -14.01
N ALA A 85 1.98 -11.54 -14.80
CA ALA A 85 2.00 -11.71 -16.23
C ALA A 85 3.04 -10.78 -16.88
N GLY A 86 3.98 -11.32 -17.64
CA GLY A 86 5.03 -10.52 -18.28
C GLY A 86 4.53 -9.50 -19.30
N ASN A 87 3.35 -9.69 -19.89
CA ASN A 87 2.74 -8.78 -20.87
C ASN A 87 1.72 -7.79 -20.26
N THR A 88 0.88 -8.23 -19.31
CA THR A 88 -0.21 -7.41 -18.74
C THR A 88 0.08 -6.89 -17.33
N GLY A 89 0.99 -7.54 -16.59
CA GLY A 89 1.21 -7.26 -15.18
C GLY A 89 0.14 -7.81 -14.23
N GLU A 90 -0.81 -8.59 -14.74
CA GLU A 90 -1.82 -9.28 -13.94
C GLU A 90 -1.16 -10.23 -12.93
N VAL A 91 -1.67 -10.27 -11.70
CA VAL A 91 -1.18 -11.22 -10.69
C VAL A 91 -1.65 -12.62 -11.05
N LEU A 92 -0.71 -13.56 -11.18
CA LEU A 92 -1.00 -14.95 -11.51
C LEU A 92 -1.15 -15.81 -10.26
N PHE A 93 -0.13 -15.77 -9.40
CA PHE A 93 -0.08 -16.51 -8.16
C PHE A 93 0.97 -15.87 -7.24
N CYS A 94 1.05 -16.36 -6.01
CA CYS A 94 1.98 -15.86 -5.02
C CYS A 94 3.02 -16.90 -4.63
N LEU A 95 4.19 -16.40 -4.22
CA LEU A 95 5.25 -17.16 -3.59
C LEU A 95 5.34 -16.76 -2.12
N TRP A 96 5.44 -17.75 -1.25
CA TRP A 96 5.53 -17.59 0.19
C TRP A 96 6.90 -18.04 0.73
N PRO A 97 7.42 -17.36 1.77
CA PRO A 97 8.65 -17.77 2.42
C PRO A 97 8.50 -19.15 3.06
N GLY A 98 9.57 -19.94 2.99
CA GLY A 98 9.63 -21.28 3.61
C GLY A 98 8.88 -22.39 2.87
N GLY A 99 8.12 -22.06 1.82
CA GLY A 99 7.41 -23.04 0.97
C GLY A 99 7.77 -22.93 -0.51
N ASP A 100 7.86 -21.71 -1.04
CA ASP A 100 7.99 -21.47 -2.49
C ASP A 100 9.39 -21.02 -2.94
N GLU A 101 10.41 -21.08 -2.06
CA GLU A 101 11.78 -20.61 -2.35
C GLU A 101 12.43 -21.32 -3.56
N ALA A 102 11.98 -22.53 -3.87
CA ALA A 102 12.50 -23.35 -4.97
C ALA A 102 11.67 -23.23 -6.26
N VAL A 103 10.58 -22.45 -6.27
CA VAL A 103 9.69 -22.33 -7.44
C VAL A 103 10.39 -21.54 -8.54
N THR A 104 10.53 -22.15 -9.72
CA THR A 104 11.15 -21.55 -10.92
C THR A 104 10.26 -21.56 -12.16
N SER A 105 9.06 -22.18 -12.07
CA SER A 105 8.11 -22.36 -13.17
C SER A 105 6.66 -22.23 -12.69
N ALA A 106 5.76 -21.91 -13.61
CA ALA A 106 4.32 -21.73 -13.39
C ALA A 106 3.45 -22.91 -13.85
N ASP A 107 4.06 -24.04 -14.25
CA ASP A 107 3.41 -25.19 -14.91
C ASP A 107 2.14 -25.72 -14.22
N GLU A 108 2.06 -25.65 -12.89
CA GLU A 108 0.89 -26.11 -12.12
C GLU A 108 -0.10 -25.01 -11.76
N LYS A 109 0.24 -23.74 -12.02
CA LYS A 109 -0.45 -22.56 -11.46
C LYS A 109 -1.05 -21.63 -12.50
N VAL A 110 -0.72 -21.77 -13.80
CA VAL A 110 -1.19 -20.87 -14.86
C VAL A 110 -1.57 -21.67 -16.11
N SER A 111 -2.86 -21.70 -16.47
CA SER A 111 -3.37 -22.63 -17.50
C SER A 111 -3.83 -22.01 -18.82
N THR A 112 -3.66 -20.71 -19.09
CA THR A 112 -4.39 -20.15 -20.25
C THR A 112 -3.73 -19.05 -21.09
N TRP A 113 -2.59 -18.47 -20.73
CA TRP A 113 -2.06 -17.33 -21.51
C TRP A 113 -0.54 -17.24 -21.67
N SER A 114 0.28 -17.83 -20.80
CA SER A 114 1.74 -17.80 -20.95
C SER A 114 2.18 -18.86 -21.97
N LEU A 115 2.92 -18.44 -23.01
CA LEU A 115 3.53 -19.38 -23.96
C LEU A 115 4.64 -20.21 -23.30
N HIS A 116 5.31 -19.64 -22.29
CA HIS A 116 6.37 -20.29 -21.55
C HIS A 116 6.11 -20.27 -20.05
N GLN A 117 6.50 -21.35 -19.37
CA GLN A 117 6.16 -21.59 -17.97
C GLN A 117 7.30 -21.17 -17.01
N VAL A 118 8.54 -21.14 -17.49
CA VAL A 118 9.69 -20.64 -16.71
C VAL A 118 9.45 -19.19 -16.31
N ILE A 119 9.64 -18.88 -15.03
CA ILE A 119 9.46 -17.53 -14.49
C ILE A 119 10.68 -16.68 -14.83
N ALA A 120 10.48 -15.63 -15.63
CA ALA A 120 11.53 -14.73 -16.03
C ALA A 120 11.75 -13.63 -14.97
N PRO A 121 12.99 -13.38 -14.52
CA PRO A 121 13.23 -12.32 -13.55
C PRO A 121 13.34 -10.96 -14.21
N GLN A 122 12.97 -9.90 -13.48
CA GLN A 122 13.04 -8.53 -13.99
C GLN A 122 13.56 -7.60 -12.89
N CYS A 123 14.58 -6.82 -13.24
CA CYS A 123 15.18 -5.85 -12.34
C CYS A 123 14.76 -4.43 -12.72
N CYS A 124 14.68 -3.57 -11.73
CA CYS A 124 14.36 -2.16 -11.85
C CYS A 124 15.36 -1.30 -11.09
N ALA A 125 15.51 -0.05 -11.54
CA ALA A 125 16.28 0.96 -10.83
C ALA A 125 15.62 1.24 -9.46
N PRO A 126 16.39 1.27 -8.35
CA PRO A 126 15.81 1.40 -7.01
C PRO A 126 14.99 2.67 -6.77
N ARG A 127 15.26 3.75 -7.52
CA ARG A 127 14.49 5.01 -7.44
C ARG A 127 13.18 5.00 -8.19
N PHE A 128 12.99 4.05 -9.10
CA PHE A 128 11.85 3.98 -10.01
C PHE A 128 11.33 2.53 -10.16
N PRO A 129 11.06 1.79 -9.06
CA PRO A 129 10.69 0.37 -9.15
C PRO A 129 9.30 0.13 -9.78
N ARG A 130 8.49 1.19 -9.91
CA ARG A 130 7.13 1.20 -10.48
C ARG A 130 6.98 2.07 -11.73
N GLN A 131 8.07 2.46 -12.37
CA GLN A 131 8.00 3.27 -13.58
C GLN A 131 8.73 2.56 -14.70
N GLU A 132 8.18 2.63 -15.91
CA GLU A 132 8.79 2.03 -17.10
C GLU A 132 10.23 2.50 -17.32
N ALA A 133 10.51 3.79 -17.06
CA ALA A 133 11.86 4.37 -17.10
C ALA A 133 12.85 3.70 -16.13
N GLY A 134 12.35 3.01 -15.11
CA GLY A 134 13.11 2.22 -14.16
C GLY A 134 13.35 0.77 -14.59
N CYS A 135 12.68 0.24 -15.61
CA CYS A 135 12.83 -1.14 -16.04
C CYS A 135 14.22 -1.44 -16.62
N ARG A 136 14.83 -2.55 -16.19
CA ARG A 136 16.19 -2.97 -16.53
C ARG A 136 16.24 -4.47 -16.80
N ARG A 137 15.57 -4.91 -17.88
CA ARG A 137 15.72 -6.28 -18.42
C ARG A 137 17.09 -6.45 -19.12
N ARG A 138 17.52 -5.41 -19.82
CA ARG A 138 18.81 -5.30 -20.52
C ARG A 138 19.75 -4.41 -19.73
N VAL A 139 20.91 -4.92 -19.32
CA VAL A 139 21.90 -4.16 -18.56
C VAL A 139 23.32 -4.49 -18.96
N HIS A 140 24.16 -3.48 -18.97
CA HIS A 140 25.60 -3.67 -19.07
C HIS A 140 26.16 -4.28 -17.78
N PRO A 141 27.40 -4.81 -17.79
CA PRO A 141 28.00 -5.44 -16.61
C PRO A 141 28.06 -4.56 -15.36
N ASP A 142 28.08 -3.23 -15.53
CA ASP A 142 28.09 -2.20 -14.49
C ASP A 142 26.68 -1.81 -13.98
N GLY A 143 25.62 -2.39 -14.54
CA GLY A 143 24.23 -2.09 -14.19
C GLY A 143 23.61 -0.92 -14.95
N ALA A 144 24.34 -0.31 -15.89
CA ALA A 144 23.79 0.72 -16.77
C ALA A 144 22.74 0.13 -17.74
N PRO A 145 21.73 0.92 -18.17
CA PRO A 145 20.74 0.45 -19.13
C PRO A 145 21.41 0.07 -20.46
N ALA A 146 21.00 -1.06 -21.02
CA ALA A 146 21.42 -1.49 -22.36
C ALA A 146 20.22 -1.54 -23.31
N THR A 147 20.48 -1.51 -24.62
CA THR A 147 19.43 -1.44 -25.65
C THR A 147 19.29 -2.71 -26.47
N THR A 148 20.23 -3.66 -26.37
CA THR A 148 20.20 -4.90 -27.17
C THR A 148 19.79 -6.11 -26.34
N ASP A 149 19.15 -7.09 -26.96
CA ASP A 149 18.77 -8.34 -26.27
C ASP A 149 19.97 -9.23 -25.93
N ALA A 150 21.16 -8.97 -26.49
CA ALA A 150 22.39 -9.63 -26.05
C ALA A 150 22.75 -9.28 -24.59
N ASP A 151 22.26 -8.14 -24.09
CA ASP A 151 22.51 -7.64 -22.74
C ASP A 151 21.42 -8.04 -21.73
N CYS A 152 20.55 -9.01 -22.07
CA CYS A 152 19.52 -9.49 -21.15
C CYS A 152 20.13 -10.15 -19.92
N LEU A 153 19.81 -9.63 -18.73
CA LEU A 153 20.48 -10.01 -17.47
C LEU A 153 20.34 -11.51 -17.12
N PHE A 154 19.23 -12.13 -17.54
CA PHE A 154 18.94 -13.55 -17.28
C PHE A 154 18.86 -14.37 -18.58
N GLY A 155 19.42 -13.84 -19.67
CA GLY A 155 19.32 -14.43 -21.01
C GLY A 155 18.06 -14.02 -21.75
N THR A 156 17.99 -14.39 -23.02
CA THR A 156 16.87 -14.12 -23.92
C THR A 156 15.93 -15.33 -23.99
N SER A 157 14.66 -15.08 -24.27
CA SER A 157 13.76 -16.15 -24.74
C SER A 157 13.69 -16.14 -26.26
N SER A 158 13.68 -17.31 -26.90
CA SER A 158 13.46 -17.45 -28.34
C SER A 158 12.01 -17.84 -28.59
N GLY A 159 11.34 -17.11 -29.47
CA GLY A 159 9.88 -17.05 -29.54
C GLY A 159 9.12 -18.19 -30.20
N VAL A 160 9.67 -19.42 -30.30
CA VAL A 160 8.99 -20.52 -31.02
C VAL A 160 9.18 -21.92 -30.45
N ASP A 161 10.13 -22.15 -29.54
CA ASP A 161 10.39 -23.48 -28.99
C ASP A 161 10.18 -23.48 -27.46
N THR A 162 9.54 -24.53 -26.94
CA THR A 162 9.32 -24.74 -25.48
C THR A 162 10.63 -24.80 -24.65
N GLN A 163 11.79 -24.76 -25.30
CA GLN A 163 13.11 -24.60 -24.68
C GLN A 163 13.56 -23.13 -24.76
N SER A 164 13.01 -22.30 -23.88
CA SER A 164 13.55 -20.97 -23.64
C SER A 164 15.01 -21.07 -23.15
N ALA A 165 15.91 -20.23 -23.67
CA ALA A 165 17.29 -20.15 -23.16
C ALA A 165 17.37 -19.53 -21.74
N LEU A 166 16.24 -19.00 -21.24
CA LEU A 166 16.03 -18.63 -19.85
C LEU A 166 16.24 -19.82 -18.92
N GLN A 167 17.33 -19.77 -18.15
CA GLN A 167 17.62 -20.78 -17.16
C GLN A 167 16.65 -20.64 -15.98
N PRO A 168 16.06 -21.75 -15.48
CA PRO A 168 15.28 -21.73 -14.25
C PRO A 168 16.09 -21.15 -13.10
N ILE A 169 15.54 -20.14 -12.44
CA ILE A 169 16.17 -19.41 -11.35
C ILE A 169 15.12 -19.13 -10.29
N THR A 170 15.51 -19.23 -9.01
CA THR A 170 14.62 -18.95 -7.88
C THR A 170 14.45 -17.44 -7.68
N TYR A 171 13.37 -17.02 -7.01
CA TYR A 171 13.17 -15.62 -6.63
C TYR A 171 14.39 -15.06 -5.88
N GLY A 172 14.88 -15.81 -4.88
CA GLY A 172 15.98 -15.35 -4.05
C GLY A 172 17.30 -15.17 -4.78
N LYS A 173 17.58 -16.04 -5.75
CA LYS A 173 18.76 -15.92 -6.61
C LYS A 173 18.60 -14.78 -7.62
N ALA A 174 17.41 -14.59 -8.18
CA ALA A 174 17.10 -13.46 -9.04
C ALA A 174 17.25 -12.11 -8.31
N ALA A 175 16.72 -12.00 -7.09
CA ALA A 175 16.83 -10.81 -6.27
C ALA A 175 18.29 -10.49 -5.92
N ALA A 176 19.08 -11.51 -5.59
CA ALA A 176 20.51 -11.36 -5.35
C ALA A 176 21.27 -10.89 -6.60
N MET A 177 20.90 -11.40 -7.80
CA MET A 177 21.49 -10.93 -9.06
C MET A 177 21.14 -9.47 -9.37
N CYS A 178 19.88 -9.05 -9.20
CA CYS A 178 19.51 -7.64 -9.32
C CYS A 178 20.35 -6.77 -8.38
N MET A 179 20.46 -7.18 -7.10
CA MET A 179 21.22 -6.45 -6.09
C MET A 179 22.71 -6.34 -6.46
N SER A 180 23.30 -7.38 -7.06
CA SER A 180 24.69 -7.36 -7.52
C SER A 180 24.97 -6.32 -8.61
N LYS A 181 23.92 -5.87 -9.31
CA LYS A 181 23.97 -4.80 -10.33
C LYS A 181 23.50 -3.45 -9.80
N GLY A 182 23.26 -3.32 -8.49
CA GLY A 182 22.71 -2.10 -7.90
C GLY A 182 21.22 -1.88 -8.22
N LEU A 183 20.51 -2.96 -8.56
CA LEU A 183 19.10 -2.95 -8.93
C LEU A 183 18.26 -3.70 -7.88
N VAL A 184 16.94 -3.61 -8.01
CA VAL A 184 15.96 -4.35 -7.20
C VAL A 184 15.03 -5.14 -8.12
N ILE A 185 14.34 -6.16 -7.62
CA ILE A 185 13.23 -6.77 -8.37
C ILE A 185 12.12 -5.71 -8.55
N CYS A 186 11.51 -5.67 -9.74
CA CYS A 186 10.50 -4.67 -10.08
C CYS A 186 9.19 -4.81 -9.29
N GLU A 187 8.51 -3.71 -9.02
CA GLU A 187 7.17 -3.66 -8.41
C GLU A 187 6.05 -3.54 -9.47
N GLN A 188 6.32 -4.03 -10.68
CA GLN A 188 5.41 -4.02 -11.82
C GLN A 188 5.92 -5.00 -12.88
N SER A 189 5.11 -5.30 -13.89
CA SER A 189 5.62 -5.95 -15.10
C SER A 189 6.30 -4.92 -16.00
N CYS A 190 7.53 -5.19 -16.42
CA CYS A 190 8.25 -4.38 -17.39
C CYS A 190 7.85 -4.72 -18.83
N SER A 191 6.54 -4.75 -19.11
CA SER A 191 6.01 -5.16 -20.40
C SER A 191 6.63 -4.35 -21.54
N MET A 192 6.85 -5.02 -22.67
CA MET A 192 7.40 -4.44 -23.91
C MET A 192 8.83 -3.86 -23.81
N THR A 193 9.58 -4.13 -22.75
CA THR A 193 10.95 -3.61 -22.57
C THR A 193 12.07 -4.52 -23.13
N GLY A 194 11.71 -5.59 -23.84
CA GLY A 194 12.67 -6.52 -24.48
C GLY A 194 12.82 -7.88 -23.77
N CYS A 195 13.81 -8.65 -24.22
CA CYS A 195 14.19 -10.00 -23.78
C CYS A 195 13.13 -11.09 -23.97
N PHE A 196 12.02 -10.77 -24.66
CA PHE A 196 10.86 -11.65 -24.85
C PHE A 196 10.20 -12.13 -23.54
N TYR A 197 10.44 -11.47 -22.41
CA TYR A 197 9.85 -11.87 -21.11
C TYR A 197 8.34 -11.63 -21.05
N ASN A 198 7.76 -10.93 -22.02
CA ASN A 198 6.31 -10.78 -22.14
C ASN A 198 5.59 -12.13 -22.32
N LEU A 199 6.30 -13.14 -22.83
CA LEU A 199 5.77 -14.49 -23.05
C LEU A 199 5.84 -15.37 -21.80
N HIS A 200 6.41 -14.85 -20.71
CA HIS A 200 6.69 -15.55 -19.47
C HIS A 200 5.91 -14.93 -18.30
N PRO A 201 5.61 -15.72 -17.26
CA PRO A 201 5.40 -15.17 -15.93
C PRO A 201 6.69 -14.48 -15.44
N VAL A 202 6.57 -13.44 -14.64
CA VAL A 202 7.72 -12.67 -14.13
C VAL A 202 7.73 -12.54 -12.62
N TYR A 203 8.91 -12.66 -12.01
CA TYR A 203 9.07 -12.31 -10.59
C TYR A 203 8.83 -10.81 -10.37
N SER A 204 8.21 -10.48 -9.25
CA SER A 204 8.02 -9.08 -8.84
C SER A 204 8.19 -8.91 -7.34
N ASN A 205 8.34 -7.67 -6.92
CA ASN A 205 8.26 -7.22 -5.53
C ASN A 205 6.87 -6.66 -5.19
N VAL A 206 5.88 -6.89 -6.05
CA VAL A 206 4.49 -6.59 -5.72
C VAL A 206 4.08 -7.52 -4.57
N PRO A 207 3.62 -6.98 -3.43
CA PRO A 207 3.10 -7.81 -2.34
C PRO A 207 1.96 -8.69 -2.83
N CYS A 208 1.87 -9.91 -2.33
CA CYS A 208 0.78 -10.80 -2.70
C CYS A 208 -0.58 -10.18 -2.29
N PRO A 209 -1.56 -10.05 -3.20
CA PRO A 209 -2.88 -9.50 -2.85
C PRO A 209 -3.71 -10.40 -1.92
N LEU A 210 -3.33 -11.69 -1.83
CA LEU A 210 -3.90 -12.69 -0.92
C LEU A 210 -3.07 -12.87 0.35
N ALA A 211 -2.04 -12.05 0.59
CA ALA A 211 -1.45 -11.98 1.91
C ALA A 211 -2.55 -11.55 2.86
N GLU A 212 -3.02 -12.50 3.68
CA GLU A 212 -3.61 -12.14 4.96
C GLU A 212 -2.65 -11.12 5.54
N SER A 213 -3.10 -9.86 5.57
CA SER A 213 -2.35 -8.78 6.20
C SER A 213 -1.83 -9.36 7.50
N PRO A 214 -0.50 -9.41 7.75
CA PRO A 214 0.03 -10.05 8.94
C PRO A 214 -0.77 -9.48 10.08
N SER A 215 -1.50 -10.36 10.78
CA SER A 215 -2.50 -9.92 11.77
C SER A 215 -1.83 -8.84 12.59
N PRO A 216 -2.37 -7.60 12.62
CA PRO A 216 -1.69 -6.49 13.24
C PRO A 216 -1.24 -6.97 14.62
N PRO A 217 0.00 -6.70 15.04
CA PRO A 217 0.48 -7.14 16.34
C PRO A 217 -0.61 -6.82 17.36
N PRO A 218 -0.93 -7.74 18.29
CA PRO A 218 -2.04 -7.54 19.22
C PRO A 218 -1.91 -6.13 19.79
N PRO A 219 -3.00 -5.33 19.75
CA PRO A 219 -2.92 -3.93 20.13
C PRO A 219 -2.23 -3.86 21.50
N PRO A 220 -1.33 -2.89 21.71
CA PRO A 220 -0.68 -2.75 23.01
C PRO A 220 -1.77 -2.74 24.09
N PRO A 221 -1.53 -3.41 25.24
CA PRO A 221 -2.53 -3.48 26.28
C PRO A 221 -2.98 -2.06 26.63
N LEU A 222 -4.27 -1.79 26.44
CA LEU A 222 -4.83 -0.49 26.72
C LEU A 222 -4.72 -0.20 28.23
N PRO A 223 -4.54 1.07 28.63
CA PRO A 223 -4.55 1.45 30.04
C PRO A 223 -5.85 0.98 30.71
N PRO A 224 -5.79 0.24 31.83
CA PRO A 224 -6.99 -0.18 32.55
C PRO A 224 -7.64 1.01 33.27
N ILE A 225 -8.93 0.90 33.57
CA ILE A 225 -9.61 1.89 34.41
C ILE A 225 -9.05 1.79 35.84
N PRO A 226 -8.63 2.91 36.47
CA PRO A 226 -8.16 2.92 37.85
C PRO A 226 -9.17 2.33 38.85
N PRO A 227 -8.72 1.69 39.95
CA PRO A 227 -9.61 1.17 40.99
C PRO A 227 -10.49 2.23 41.67
N THR A 228 -10.07 3.49 41.62
CA THR A 228 -10.86 4.64 42.10
C THR A 228 -12.03 5.00 41.18
N GLY A 229 -12.16 4.33 40.03
CA GLY A 229 -13.08 4.69 38.97
C GLY A 229 -12.71 6.02 38.30
N VAL A 230 -13.35 6.29 37.18
CA VAL A 230 -13.20 7.54 36.42
C VAL A 230 -14.56 8.12 36.10
N ALA A 231 -14.68 9.44 36.25
CA ALA A 231 -15.91 10.17 36.00
C ALA A 231 -16.10 10.41 34.50
N VAL A 232 -17.32 10.15 34.01
CA VAL A 232 -17.77 10.61 32.69
C VAL A 232 -18.51 11.93 32.89
N LEU A 233 -18.08 12.97 32.19
CA LEU A 233 -18.56 14.34 32.39
C LEU A 233 -19.57 14.75 31.33
N ALA A 234 -20.39 15.75 31.66
CA ALA A 234 -21.24 16.42 30.70
C ALA A 234 -20.41 17.32 29.76
N GLY A 235 -20.56 17.13 28.45
CA GLY A 235 -19.84 17.87 27.40
C GLY A 235 -19.97 19.39 27.44
N ASN A 236 -21.05 19.90 28.03
CA ASN A 236 -21.36 21.33 28.15
C ASN A 236 -20.99 21.94 29.51
N SER A 237 -20.31 21.20 30.41
CA SER A 237 -20.01 21.65 31.77
C SER A 237 -18.53 22.01 31.95
N PRO A 238 -18.14 23.29 31.81
CA PRO A 238 -16.73 23.70 31.75
C PRO A 238 -15.94 23.39 33.03
N ASP A 239 -16.59 23.33 34.20
CA ASP A 239 -15.89 23.21 35.48
C ASP A 239 -15.64 21.75 35.92
N GLY A 240 -15.95 20.77 35.05
CA GLY A 240 -15.79 19.34 35.35
C GLY A 240 -16.69 18.82 36.49
N SER A 241 -17.59 19.66 36.98
CA SER A 241 -18.43 19.38 38.17
C SER A 241 -19.65 18.54 37.87
N ASN A 242 -20.11 18.52 36.61
CA ASN A 242 -21.26 17.72 36.20
C ASN A 242 -20.82 16.31 35.77
N VAL A 243 -20.63 15.44 36.76
CA VAL A 243 -20.42 14.01 36.57
C VAL A 243 -21.74 13.33 36.21
N LEU A 244 -21.80 12.71 35.05
CA LEU A 244 -22.98 11.97 34.58
C LEU A 244 -23.05 10.58 35.20
N PHE A 245 -21.95 9.83 35.13
CA PHE A 245 -21.82 8.50 35.70
C PHE A 245 -20.34 8.14 35.85
N CYS A 246 -20.10 6.96 36.42
CA CYS A 246 -18.77 6.44 36.71
C CYS A 246 -18.49 5.18 35.90
N LEU A 247 -17.22 5.05 35.47
CA LEU A 247 -16.67 3.81 34.94
C LEU A 247 -15.75 3.19 36.00
N TRP A 248 -15.89 1.89 36.19
CA TRP A 248 -15.10 1.11 37.15
C TRP A 248 -14.26 0.04 36.42
N PRO A 249 -13.27 -0.59 37.10
CA PRO A 249 -12.66 -1.79 36.55
C PRO A 249 -13.73 -2.83 36.17
N GLY A 250 -13.73 -3.30 34.93
CA GLY A 250 -14.80 -4.11 34.32
C GLY A 250 -15.68 -3.35 33.30
N ASP A 251 -15.62 -2.01 33.27
CA ASP A 251 -16.34 -1.16 32.31
C ASP A 251 -15.48 -0.74 31.10
N GLU A 252 -14.39 -1.47 30.79
CA GLU A 252 -13.40 -1.08 29.78
C GLU A 252 -14.00 -0.96 28.37
N GLU A 253 -15.05 -1.73 28.08
CA GLU A 253 -15.70 -1.77 26.76
C GLU A 253 -16.83 -0.74 26.61
N VAL A 254 -17.09 0.10 27.63
CA VAL A 254 -18.16 1.09 27.58
C VAL A 254 -17.75 2.26 26.68
N THR A 255 -18.44 2.41 25.55
CA THR A 255 -18.24 3.48 24.55
C THR A 255 -19.44 4.42 24.39
N SER A 256 -20.54 4.14 25.10
CA SER A 256 -21.79 4.88 25.04
C SER A 256 -22.41 5.00 26.44
N ALA A 257 -23.11 6.11 26.69
CA ALA A 257 -23.87 6.35 27.90
C ALA A 257 -25.29 5.75 27.86
N ALA A 258 -25.64 5.04 26.79
CA ALA A 258 -26.93 4.35 26.65
C ALA A 258 -27.22 3.48 27.89
N GLY A 259 -28.43 3.62 28.45
CA GLY A 259 -28.84 2.92 29.67
C GLY A 259 -28.12 3.32 30.97
N ARG A 260 -27.21 4.30 30.95
CA ARG A 260 -26.51 4.83 32.14
C ARG A 260 -26.94 6.25 32.52
N ILE A 261 -27.55 6.98 31.59
CA ILE A 261 -28.10 8.33 31.78
C ILE A 261 -29.51 8.41 31.19
N SER A 262 -30.28 9.44 31.55
CA SER A 262 -31.58 9.70 30.94
C SER A 262 -31.41 10.10 29.48
N GLU A 263 -31.81 9.23 28.55
CA GLU A 263 -31.71 9.45 27.10
C GLU A 263 -32.49 10.70 26.65
N GLU A 264 -33.54 11.06 27.37
CA GLU A 264 -34.36 12.27 27.13
C GLU A 264 -33.56 13.58 27.28
N ALA A 265 -32.50 13.58 28.10
CA ALA A 265 -31.67 14.77 28.33
C ALA A 265 -30.49 14.89 27.36
N TRP A 266 -30.13 13.80 26.65
CA TRP A 266 -28.92 13.70 25.82
C TRP A 266 -29.20 13.25 24.36
N ALA A 267 -30.46 13.03 24.00
CA ALA A 267 -30.91 12.68 22.64
C ALA A 267 -30.05 11.56 22.00
N ASP A 268 -29.84 11.62 20.68
CA ASP A 268 -29.03 10.67 19.91
C ASP A 268 -27.50 10.79 20.16
N HIS A 269 -27.06 11.62 21.11
CA HIS A 269 -25.65 11.89 21.41
C HIS A 269 -25.10 11.05 22.58
N LEU A 270 -25.56 9.79 22.67
CA LEU A 270 -25.12 8.83 23.68
C LEU A 270 -23.66 8.37 23.57
N PRO A 271 -23.02 8.31 22.38
CA PRO A 271 -21.60 7.97 22.29
C PRO A 271 -20.72 8.90 23.12
N ILE A 272 -19.77 8.33 23.86
CA ILE A 272 -18.85 9.09 24.72
C ILE A 272 -17.72 9.64 23.85
N ALA A 273 -17.51 10.95 23.90
CA ALA A 273 -16.44 11.62 23.16
C ALA A 273 -15.17 11.77 24.02
N THR A 274 -14.03 11.91 23.34
CA THR A 274 -12.72 12.11 23.96
C THR A 274 -12.25 13.53 23.72
N GLN A 275 -11.66 14.12 24.74
CA GLN A 275 -10.98 15.41 24.65
C GLN A 275 -9.69 15.35 25.43
N CYS A 276 -8.67 16.00 24.88
CA CYS A 276 -7.33 15.97 25.43
C CYS A 276 -6.92 17.36 25.93
N CYS A 277 -6.07 17.40 26.93
CA CYS A 277 -5.56 18.61 27.54
C CYS A 277 -4.03 18.59 27.54
N ALA A 278 -3.42 19.74 27.26
CA ALA A 278 -1.99 19.94 27.39
C ALA A 278 -1.64 20.15 28.87
N ASN A 279 -0.69 19.38 29.40
CA ASN A 279 -0.22 19.54 30.78
C ASN A 279 0.49 20.88 30.96
N THR A 280 -0.26 21.89 31.39
CA THR A 280 0.27 23.24 31.65
C THR A 280 -0.21 23.75 33.01
N GLY A 281 0.30 23.14 34.08
CA GLY A 281 0.29 23.73 35.42
C GLY A 281 -1.10 23.90 36.07
N PRO A 282 -1.16 24.58 37.24
CA PRO A 282 -2.27 24.49 38.19
C PRO A 282 -3.54 25.30 37.81
N SER A 283 -3.77 25.55 36.53
CA SER A 283 -5.05 26.08 36.06
C SER A 283 -5.19 25.80 34.57
N PRO A 284 -6.08 24.87 34.15
CA PRO A 284 -6.32 24.65 32.74
C PRO A 284 -7.10 25.84 32.18
N SER A 285 -6.38 26.83 31.61
CA SER A 285 -7.05 27.81 30.76
C SER A 285 -7.69 27.07 29.57
N SER A 286 -8.73 27.64 28.97
CA SER A 286 -9.32 27.13 27.73
C SER A 286 -8.28 26.88 26.61
N ASP A 287 -7.07 27.46 26.74
CA ASP A 287 -5.96 27.31 25.82
C ASP A 287 -5.21 25.98 25.98
N ALA A 288 -5.43 25.24 27.08
CA ALA A 288 -4.91 23.89 27.29
C ALA A 288 -5.80 22.81 26.66
N CYS A 289 -7.07 23.14 26.40
CA CYS A 289 -8.07 22.23 25.86
C CYS A 289 -7.87 21.93 24.37
N ARG A 290 -7.98 20.66 23.97
CA ARG A 290 -7.88 20.17 22.59
C ARG A 290 -9.01 19.19 22.30
N ARG A 291 -10.05 19.67 21.61
CA ARG A 291 -11.02 18.81 20.90
C ARG A 291 -10.61 18.59 19.45
N GLU A 292 -9.90 19.56 18.89
CA GLU A 292 -9.26 19.51 17.59
C GLU A 292 -7.75 19.36 17.77
N VAL A 293 -7.14 18.49 16.97
CA VAL A 293 -5.72 18.18 16.97
C VAL A 293 -5.22 18.28 15.54
N THR A 294 -4.35 19.25 15.29
CA THR A 294 -3.63 19.32 14.01
C THR A 294 -2.54 18.26 14.06
N SER A 295 -2.69 17.19 13.27
CA SER A 295 -1.61 16.21 13.10
C SER A 295 -0.31 16.94 12.70
N PRO A 296 0.83 16.72 13.38
CA PRO A 296 2.11 17.33 12.99
C PRO A 296 2.58 16.94 11.57
N SER A 297 1.98 15.91 10.96
CA SER A 297 2.24 15.47 9.58
C SER A 297 1.37 16.17 8.52
N ALA A 298 0.40 17.00 8.90
CA ALA A 298 -0.52 17.67 7.97
C ALA A 298 -0.18 19.16 7.83
N TRP A 299 0.97 19.47 7.21
CA TRP A 299 1.24 20.81 6.69
C TRP A 299 0.58 20.97 5.30
N ILE A 300 -0.75 20.98 5.21
CA ILE A 300 -1.41 21.49 3.99
C ILE A 300 -2.50 22.49 4.38
N SER A 301 -2.18 23.74 4.10
CA SER A 301 -3.02 24.86 3.67
C SER A 301 -4.41 24.97 4.30
N VAL A 302 -4.53 26.02 5.12
CA VAL A 302 -5.77 26.69 5.50
C VAL A 302 -6.66 26.92 4.27
N ALA A 303 -7.78 26.20 4.23
CA ALA A 303 -8.97 26.59 3.50
C ALA A 303 -10.15 26.47 4.48
N SER A 304 -10.89 27.56 4.65
CA SER A 304 -12.07 27.69 5.50
C SER A 304 -13.13 26.65 5.16
N SER A 305 -13.06 25.49 5.80
CA SER A 305 -14.08 24.46 6.03
C SER A 305 -13.36 23.31 6.75
N ALA A 306 -13.32 23.30 8.09
CA ALA A 306 -12.51 22.35 8.84
C ALA A 306 -12.85 20.90 8.43
N PRO A 307 -11.87 20.07 8.00
CA PRO A 307 -12.13 18.67 7.69
C PRO A 307 -12.46 17.91 8.97
N THR A 308 -13.38 16.95 8.87
CA THR A 308 -13.91 16.09 9.94
C THR A 308 -12.83 15.27 10.68
N ASP A 309 -11.62 15.20 10.13
CA ASP A 309 -10.46 14.43 10.61
C ASP A 309 -9.57 15.18 11.60
N THR A 310 -9.96 16.41 11.99
CA THR A 310 -9.22 17.19 13.00
C THR A 310 -9.70 16.93 14.43
N CYS A 311 -10.90 16.38 14.62
CA CYS A 311 -11.46 16.14 15.96
C CYS A 311 -10.97 14.82 16.57
N VAL A 312 -10.67 14.79 17.87
CA VAL A 312 -10.07 13.62 18.55
C VAL A 312 -10.93 12.34 18.43
N SER A 313 -12.24 12.46 18.61
CA SER A 313 -13.24 11.39 18.35
C SER A 313 -14.00 11.62 17.05
N GLY A 314 -13.46 12.42 16.13
CA GLY A 314 -14.14 12.84 14.90
C GLY A 314 -15.25 13.87 15.13
N MET A 315 -15.70 14.50 14.04
CA MET A 315 -16.73 15.54 14.09
C MET A 315 -18.10 14.92 14.38
N SER A 316 -18.80 15.44 15.38
CA SER A 316 -20.20 15.06 15.63
C SER A 316 -21.15 15.91 14.78
N THR A 317 -22.15 15.25 14.16
CA THR A 317 -23.21 15.90 13.40
C THR A 317 -24.49 15.98 14.21
N VAL A 318 -25.31 17.00 13.94
CA VAL A 318 -26.62 17.16 14.58
C VAL A 318 -27.62 16.19 13.91
N PRO A 319 -28.52 15.53 14.66
CA PRO A 319 -29.64 14.77 14.10
C PRO A 319 -30.46 15.63 13.10
N PRO A 320 -31.11 15.04 12.08
CA PRO A 320 -31.50 13.63 11.94
C PRO A 320 -30.52 12.78 11.12
N THR A 321 -29.31 13.27 10.86
CA THR A 321 -28.33 12.48 10.10
C THR A 321 -27.81 11.31 10.93
N PRO A 322 -27.77 10.07 10.39
CA PRO A 322 -27.22 8.94 11.12
C PRO A 322 -25.77 9.23 11.55
N PRO A 323 -25.36 8.80 12.75
CA PRO A 323 -24.07 9.17 13.32
C PRO A 323 -22.96 8.31 12.69
N THR A 324 -22.56 8.57 11.44
CA THR A 324 -21.50 7.74 10.84
C THR A 324 -20.49 8.45 9.95
N ASP A 325 -20.73 9.67 9.48
CA ASP A 325 -19.73 10.35 8.67
C ASP A 325 -18.78 11.19 9.55
N GLY A 326 -18.11 10.53 10.50
CA GLY A 326 -16.96 11.11 11.20
C GLY A 326 -16.78 10.72 12.66
N PHE A 327 -17.85 10.59 13.46
CA PHE A 327 -17.72 10.33 14.89
C PHE A 327 -17.28 8.88 15.17
N LYS A 328 -16.18 8.72 15.91
CA LYS A 328 -15.61 7.42 16.26
C LYS A 328 -15.69 7.18 17.78
N PRO A 329 -16.68 6.39 18.26
CA PRO A 329 -16.71 5.98 19.65
C PRO A 329 -15.47 5.12 19.96
N MET A 330 -14.87 5.35 21.12
CA MET A 330 -13.68 4.64 21.58
C MET A 330 -13.84 4.29 23.05
N THR A 331 -13.12 3.29 23.54
CA THR A 331 -13.11 2.91 24.96
C THR A 331 -12.31 3.90 25.80
N TYR A 332 -12.43 3.86 27.14
CA TYR A 332 -11.62 4.69 28.04
C TYR A 332 -10.12 4.50 27.80
N GLY A 333 -9.66 3.24 27.71
CA GLY A 333 -8.25 2.95 27.47
C GLY A 333 -7.77 3.46 26.10
N ALA A 334 -8.60 3.36 25.06
CA ALA A 334 -8.30 3.93 23.75
C ALA A 334 -8.27 5.46 23.77
N ALA A 335 -9.14 6.11 24.54
CA ALA A 335 -9.14 7.56 24.75
C ALA A 335 -7.84 8.04 25.41
N VAL A 336 -7.42 7.37 26.48
CA VAL A 336 -6.13 7.65 27.15
C VAL A 336 -4.96 7.47 26.18
N ALA A 337 -4.92 6.35 25.46
CA ALA A 337 -3.86 6.07 24.48
C ALA A 337 -3.84 7.10 23.34
N THR A 338 -5.01 7.56 22.88
CA THR A 338 -5.14 8.59 21.84
C THR A 338 -4.55 9.91 22.31
N CYS A 339 -4.92 10.38 23.51
CA CYS A 339 -4.33 11.61 24.05
C CYS A 339 -2.82 11.47 24.26
N ALA A 340 -2.36 10.35 24.83
CA ALA A 340 -0.94 10.09 25.07
C ALA A 340 -0.13 10.06 23.76
N GLY A 341 -0.69 9.47 22.69
CA GLY A 341 -0.08 9.46 21.35
C GLY A 341 0.09 10.85 20.74
N LEU A 342 -0.71 11.82 21.18
CA LEU A 342 -0.64 13.23 20.79
C LEU A 342 0.25 14.07 21.71
N GLY A 343 0.86 13.45 22.74
CA GLY A 343 1.62 14.16 23.77
C GLY A 343 0.73 14.96 24.74
N LEU A 344 -0.54 14.55 24.88
CA LEU A 344 -1.56 15.17 25.73
C LEU A 344 -2.08 14.15 26.76
N GLU A 345 -2.93 14.58 27.67
CA GLU A 345 -3.61 13.72 28.65
C GLU A 345 -5.13 13.91 28.58
N LEU A 346 -5.91 13.01 29.18
CA LEU A 346 -7.35 13.26 29.33
C LEU A 346 -7.57 14.49 30.21
N CYS A 347 -8.54 15.32 29.84
CA CYS A 347 -8.89 16.49 30.62
C CYS A 347 -9.56 16.11 31.95
N ASP A 348 -9.35 16.92 32.97
CA ASP A 348 -10.03 16.88 34.27
C ASP A 348 -11.31 17.76 34.30
N GLN A 349 -11.67 18.38 33.18
CA GLN A 349 -12.83 19.24 33.04
C GLN A 349 -13.39 19.14 31.62
N SER A 350 -14.61 19.62 31.34
CA SER A 350 -15.07 19.72 29.95
C SER A 350 -14.42 20.89 29.23
N CYS A 351 -14.00 20.68 27.99
CA CYS A 351 -13.57 21.75 27.09
C CYS A 351 -14.78 22.41 26.41
N ALA A 352 -15.80 22.77 27.19
CA ALA A 352 -17.07 23.25 26.67
C ALA A 352 -16.86 24.48 25.76
N GLY A 353 -17.49 24.45 24.57
CA GLY A 353 -17.42 25.54 23.60
C GLY A 353 -16.19 25.53 22.68
N THR A 354 -15.31 24.53 22.75
CA THR A 354 -14.06 24.47 21.96
C THR A 354 -14.16 23.70 20.62
N GLY A 355 -15.37 23.52 20.07
CA GLY A 355 -15.58 22.86 18.78
C GLY A 355 -15.97 21.37 18.84
N CYS A 356 -15.95 20.71 17.69
CA CYS A 356 -16.30 19.30 17.44
C CYS A 356 -17.71 18.84 17.85
N MET A 357 -18.59 19.77 18.25
CA MET A 357 -19.93 19.49 18.78
C MET A 357 -19.97 18.58 20.03
N TYR A 358 -18.85 18.37 20.72
CA TYR A 358 -18.82 17.52 21.92
C TYR A 358 -19.56 18.11 23.12
N ASN A 359 -20.07 19.35 23.03
CA ASN A 359 -20.96 19.91 24.05
C ASN A 359 -22.20 19.05 24.28
N TYR A 360 -22.62 18.29 23.25
CA TYR A 360 -23.81 17.44 23.30
C TYR A 360 -23.49 16.00 23.68
N HIS A 361 -22.22 15.66 23.90
CA HIS A 361 -21.80 14.30 24.21
C HIS A 361 -21.33 14.16 25.66
N PRO A 362 -21.53 13.00 26.29
CA PRO A 362 -20.74 12.59 27.46
C PRO A 362 -19.25 12.56 27.11
N LEU A 363 -18.39 12.83 28.09
CA LEU A 363 -16.94 12.92 27.90
C LEU A 363 -16.16 12.01 28.85
N TYR A 364 -15.17 11.29 28.33
CA TYR A 364 -14.14 10.71 29.20
C TYR A 364 -13.34 11.80 29.90
N SER A 365 -12.99 11.57 31.17
CA SER A 365 -12.15 12.50 31.94
C SER A 365 -11.06 11.77 32.73
N ALA A 366 -10.09 12.56 33.20
CA ALA A 366 -9.08 12.12 34.15
C ALA A 366 -9.56 12.24 35.62
N LEU A 367 -10.77 12.76 35.87
CA LEU A 367 -11.27 12.90 37.23
C LEU A 367 -11.60 11.53 37.84
N PRO A 368 -11.17 11.26 39.08
CA PRO A 368 -11.63 10.09 39.81
C PRO A 368 -13.13 10.20 40.07
N CYS A 369 -13.77 9.05 40.23
CA CYS A 369 -15.16 9.04 40.65
C CYS A 369 -15.35 9.70 42.02
N PRO A 370 -16.39 10.52 42.20
CA PRO A 370 -16.72 11.04 43.52
C PRO A 370 -17.02 9.87 44.46
N PRO A 371 -16.63 9.97 45.75
CA PRO A 371 -16.95 8.94 46.73
C PRO A 371 -18.48 8.75 46.78
N ALA A 372 -18.93 7.49 46.80
CA ALA A 372 -20.34 7.17 46.92
C ALA A 372 -20.90 7.84 48.20
N THR A 373 -21.79 8.81 48.02
CA THR A 373 -22.50 9.51 49.09
C THR A 373 -23.68 8.70 49.62
#